data_AF-A0A7X6LAC5-F1
#
_entry.id   AF-A0A7X6LAC5-F1
#
_cell.length_a   1.000
_cell.length_b   1.000
_cell.length_c   1.000
_cell.angle_alpha   90.00
_cell.angle_beta   90.00
_cell.angle_gamma   90.00
#
_symmetry.space_group_name_H-M   'P 1'
#
loop_
_entity.id
_entity.type
_entity.pdbx_description
1 polymer ?
#
loop_
_entity_poly.entity_id
_entity_poly.type
_entity_poly.pdbx_seq_one_letter_code
_entity_poly.pdbx_strand_id
1 'polypeptide(L)'
;MAQPSTPPQANVPPPQPSAPPPPASTPPPDYSVAPPAAPQAAQNHSAHEQSAEQYRAEQAAARVSQAIARTNAASANEEWQSGSATPWVPERVDHSAYEPTPRIEVLPAALSSIDLLADISAAKRAQLRSSSGMRGALNKVGFNLGLSPAEQRAEDRKTRIRRQLTTTYQIAVISVKGGVGRTTTAATLGSTFAGLRPDRVVAIDANPDFGDLSTRTCRHPYGLTLRDLAQAQNLDAFSAVQSFTSINSSDLAVIASPWSTEATEALSGREYSTAVETLRKHFNLLVVDCGTGVLDSATATVLQTSDAVVVVTPATVGGVTGAVATLNWLSSHGLQHLIAKSIVGIVHHQPLKPTVDVDAIEKLFETAQRPTCVLPYDAHLAEGGEIDLRLLEKETVLAFEELAAWLADGFPGYLSSGADNHGDRGGWR
;
A
#
# COMPACT_ATOMS: atom_id res chain seq x y z
N MET A 1 -0.55 -122.64 -39.88
CA MET A 1 0.26 -122.95 -38.68
C MET A 1 -0.08 -121.94 -37.60
N ALA A 2 -0.13 -122.37 -36.33
CA ALA A 2 -0.19 -121.57 -35.08
C ALA A 2 -1.28 -120.48 -34.90
N GLN A 3 -1.79 -120.38 -33.67
CA GLN A 3 -2.56 -119.24 -33.14
C GLN A 3 -1.61 -118.26 -32.42
N PRO A 4 -2.11 -117.10 -31.92
CA PRO A 4 -2.34 -117.01 -30.48
C PRO A 4 -3.72 -116.39 -30.10
N SER A 5 -3.95 -116.18 -28.79
CA SER A 5 -5.29 -116.18 -28.16
C SER A 5 -5.71 -114.86 -27.47
N THR A 6 -7.03 -114.69 -27.30
CA THR A 6 -7.74 -113.69 -26.47
C THR A 6 -7.73 -114.10 -24.97
N PRO A 7 -8.10 -113.26 -23.94
CA PRO A 7 -9.36 -112.49 -23.74
C PRO A 7 -9.20 -111.17 -22.92
N PRO A 8 -10.23 -110.64 -22.20
CA PRO A 8 -11.53 -110.09 -22.65
C PRO A 8 -11.70 -108.58 -22.33
N GLN A 9 -12.82 -107.97 -22.73
CA GLN A 9 -13.19 -106.57 -22.42
C GLN A 9 -13.86 -106.40 -21.04
N ALA A 10 -13.79 -105.20 -20.47
CA ALA A 10 -14.52 -104.76 -19.27
C ALA A 10 -15.18 -103.36 -19.51
N ASN A 11 -16.19 -103.01 -18.71
CA ASN A 11 -17.21 -102.01 -19.07
C ASN A 11 -17.55 -101.04 -17.91
N VAL A 12 -17.43 -99.72 -18.12
CA VAL A 12 -17.80 -98.64 -17.17
C VAL A 12 -18.11 -97.32 -17.94
N PRO A 13 -18.75 -96.28 -17.35
CA PRO A 13 -20.09 -95.83 -17.77
C PRO A 13 -20.12 -94.52 -18.61
N PRO A 14 -21.27 -94.17 -19.24
CA PRO A 14 -21.38 -92.99 -20.11
C PRO A 14 -21.41 -91.63 -19.38
N PRO A 15 -21.07 -90.52 -20.08
CA PRO A 15 -21.07 -89.17 -19.52
C PRO A 15 -22.49 -88.57 -19.36
N GLN A 16 -22.65 -87.65 -18.40
CA GLN A 16 -23.89 -86.91 -18.18
C GLN A 16 -24.05 -85.72 -19.17
N PRO A 17 -25.24 -85.50 -19.76
CA PRO A 17 -25.51 -84.34 -20.61
C PRO A 17 -25.94 -83.09 -19.81
N SER A 18 -25.59 -81.90 -20.29
CA SER A 18 -26.00 -80.60 -19.74
C SER A 18 -27.44 -80.22 -20.12
N ALA A 19 -28.14 -79.47 -19.27
CA ALA A 19 -29.54 -79.06 -19.46
C ALA A 19 -29.69 -77.61 -20.01
N PRO A 20 -30.80 -77.26 -20.72
CA PRO A 20 -30.96 -75.99 -21.45
C PRO A 20 -31.73 -74.87 -20.68
N PRO A 21 -31.68 -73.60 -21.15
CA PRO A 21 -32.31 -72.44 -20.51
C PRO A 21 -33.64 -71.96 -21.12
N PRO A 22 -34.60 -71.50 -20.30
CA PRO A 22 -35.61 -70.49 -20.67
C PRO A 22 -36.03 -69.55 -19.49
N PRO A 23 -36.99 -68.60 -19.63
CA PRO A 23 -37.22 -67.57 -20.66
C PRO A 23 -37.27 -66.14 -20.01
N ALA A 24 -37.90 -65.11 -20.62
CA ALA A 24 -37.88 -63.70 -20.14
C ALA A 24 -39.22 -62.93 -20.20
N SER A 25 -39.43 -62.00 -19.23
CA SER A 25 -40.54 -61.03 -19.06
C SER A 25 -40.24 -60.09 -17.84
N THR A 26 -40.82 -58.91 -17.56
CA THR A 26 -41.61 -57.87 -18.30
C THR A 26 -41.55 -56.50 -17.54
N PRO A 27 -41.83 -55.34 -18.19
CA PRO A 27 -41.79 -53.96 -17.61
C PRO A 27 -43.19 -53.46 -17.16
N PRO A 28 -43.48 -52.16 -16.83
CA PRO A 28 -42.66 -50.92 -16.75
C PRO A 28 -42.60 -50.38 -15.28
N PRO A 29 -42.86 -49.10 -14.83
CA PRO A 29 -43.49 -47.88 -15.41
C PRO A 29 -42.53 -46.67 -15.65
N ASP A 30 -43.09 -45.52 -16.05
CA ASP A 30 -42.41 -44.23 -16.31
C ASP A 30 -42.17 -43.33 -15.08
N TYR A 31 -41.16 -42.45 -15.18
CA TYR A 31 -41.11 -41.14 -14.51
C TYR A 31 -40.41 -40.08 -15.40
N SER A 32 -40.86 -38.82 -15.31
CA SER A 32 -40.53 -37.75 -16.25
C SER A 32 -39.11 -37.19 -16.18
N VAL A 33 -38.63 -36.66 -17.32
CA VAL A 33 -37.32 -36.01 -17.48
C VAL A 33 -37.26 -34.64 -16.77
N ALA A 34 -36.16 -34.39 -16.06
CA ALA A 34 -35.72 -33.08 -15.60
C ALA A 34 -34.36 -32.72 -16.25
N PRO A 35 -34.03 -31.43 -16.45
CA PRO A 35 -32.77 -31.03 -17.08
C PRO A 35 -31.55 -31.32 -16.19
N PRO A 36 -30.35 -31.54 -16.77
CA PRO A 36 -29.15 -31.86 -16.02
C PRO A 36 -28.67 -30.68 -15.16
N ALA A 37 -28.34 -30.97 -13.89
CA ALA A 37 -27.77 -29.99 -12.98
C ALA A 37 -26.29 -29.69 -13.31
N ALA A 38 -25.89 -28.43 -13.15
CA ALA A 38 -24.50 -28.00 -13.30
C ALA A 38 -23.60 -28.56 -12.17
N PRO A 39 -22.28 -28.72 -12.39
CA PRO A 39 -21.40 -29.44 -11.46
C PRO A 39 -21.10 -28.65 -10.18
N GLN A 40 -21.84 -28.95 -9.10
CA GLN A 40 -21.60 -28.41 -7.74
C GLN A 40 -20.22 -28.77 -7.15
N ALA A 41 -19.48 -29.69 -7.75
CA ALA A 41 -18.15 -30.11 -7.31
C ALA A 41 -17.11 -28.96 -7.26
N ALA A 42 -17.24 -27.94 -8.11
CA ALA A 42 -16.31 -26.81 -8.14
C ALA A 42 -16.46 -25.90 -6.91
N GLN A 43 -17.69 -25.57 -6.52
CA GLN A 43 -17.97 -24.64 -5.41
C GLN A 43 -17.52 -25.22 -4.05
N ASN A 44 -17.64 -26.53 -3.86
CA ASN A 44 -17.23 -27.20 -2.62
C ASN A 44 -15.70 -27.20 -2.42
N HIS A 45 -14.90 -27.26 -3.50
CA HIS A 45 -13.44 -27.14 -3.37
C HIS A 45 -13.03 -25.74 -2.92
N SER A 46 -13.53 -24.69 -3.59
CA SER A 46 -13.24 -23.31 -3.19
C SER A 46 -13.71 -22.98 -1.77
N ALA A 47 -14.82 -23.55 -1.31
CA ALA A 47 -15.29 -23.37 0.06
C ALA A 47 -14.38 -24.06 1.09
N HIS A 48 -13.85 -25.25 0.79
CA HIS A 48 -12.91 -25.96 1.66
C HIS A 48 -11.52 -25.30 1.68
N GLU A 49 -11.05 -24.76 0.56
CA GLU A 49 -9.79 -24.01 0.49
C GLU A 49 -9.88 -22.72 1.31
N GLN A 50 -10.91 -21.89 1.09
CA GLN A 50 -11.16 -20.69 1.89
C GLN A 50 -11.30 -21.01 3.39
N SER A 51 -11.98 -22.10 3.75
CA SER A 51 -12.07 -22.55 5.15
C SER A 51 -10.70 -22.93 5.73
N ALA A 52 -9.83 -23.59 4.96
CA ALA A 52 -8.48 -23.96 5.39
C ALA A 52 -7.56 -22.75 5.55
N GLU A 53 -7.67 -21.76 4.67
CA GLU A 53 -6.96 -20.47 4.78
C GLU A 53 -7.43 -19.66 5.99
N GLN A 54 -8.74 -19.64 6.24
CA GLN A 54 -9.33 -18.97 7.41
C GLN A 54 -8.87 -19.62 8.72
N TYR A 55 -8.83 -20.96 8.78
CA TYR A 55 -8.22 -21.70 9.91
C TYR A 55 -6.70 -21.43 10.08
N ARG A 56 -5.95 -21.29 8.98
CA ARG A 56 -4.52 -20.91 9.04
C ARG A 56 -4.34 -19.49 9.59
N ALA A 57 -5.15 -18.53 9.13
CA ALA A 57 -5.10 -17.15 9.58
C ALA A 57 -5.45 -17.02 11.08
N GLU A 58 -6.42 -17.80 11.56
CA GLU A 58 -6.79 -17.83 12.97
C GLU A 58 -5.69 -18.47 13.85
N GLN A 59 -5.03 -19.53 13.37
CA GLN A 59 -3.83 -20.06 14.03
C GLN A 59 -2.65 -19.09 14.00
N ALA A 60 -2.48 -18.29 12.94
CA ALA A 60 -1.45 -17.25 12.88
C ALA A 60 -1.70 -16.13 13.92
N ALA A 61 -2.95 -15.64 14.03
CA ALA A 61 -3.35 -14.67 15.04
C ALA A 61 -3.17 -15.20 16.48
N ALA A 62 -3.45 -16.49 16.71
CA ALA A 62 -3.18 -17.14 17.99
C ALA A 62 -1.68 -17.23 18.31
N ARG A 63 -0.82 -17.52 17.31
CA ARG A 63 0.64 -17.54 17.48
C ARG A 63 1.21 -16.16 17.81
N VAL A 64 0.75 -15.10 17.13
CA VAL A 64 1.14 -13.71 17.43
C VAL A 64 0.74 -13.35 18.86
N SER A 65 -0.49 -13.66 19.27
CA SER A 65 -0.97 -13.45 20.64
C SER A 65 -0.10 -14.17 21.70
N GLN A 66 0.34 -15.40 21.42
CA GLN A 66 1.23 -16.15 22.32
C GLN A 66 2.69 -15.67 22.30
N ALA A 67 3.17 -15.10 21.19
CA ALA A 67 4.49 -14.50 21.12
C ALA A 67 4.56 -13.22 21.98
N ILE A 68 3.56 -12.34 21.86
CA ILE A 68 3.41 -11.12 22.67
C ILE A 68 3.38 -11.44 24.17
N ALA A 69 2.72 -12.53 24.57
CA ALA A 69 2.68 -12.96 25.96
C ALA A 69 4.05 -13.39 26.54
N ARG A 70 5.02 -13.75 25.69
CA ARG A 70 6.35 -14.23 26.12
C ARG A 70 7.38 -13.11 26.23
N THR A 71 7.35 -12.11 25.35
CA THR A 71 8.27 -10.95 25.43
C THR A 71 8.04 -10.10 26.68
N ASN A 72 6.78 -9.97 27.13
CA ASN A 72 6.43 -9.27 28.38
C ASN A 72 7.12 -9.80 29.65
N ALA A 73 7.72 -11.00 29.62
CA ALA A 73 8.46 -11.58 30.75
C ALA A 73 9.98 -11.30 30.70
N ALA A 74 10.51 -10.76 29.61
CA ALA A 74 11.96 -10.65 29.37
C ALA A 74 12.52 -9.23 29.54
N SER A 75 11.75 -8.18 29.24
CA SER A 75 12.22 -6.78 29.15
C SER A 75 12.42 -6.06 30.49
N ALA A 76 12.72 -6.77 31.58
CA ALA A 76 12.71 -6.23 32.95
C ALA A 76 14.07 -5.67 33.43
N ASN A 77 15.15 -5.80 32.65
CA ASN A 77 16.47 -5.25 32.95
C ASN A 77 17.23 -4.91 31.65
N GLU A 78 17.51 -3.62 31.43
CA GLU A 78 18.85 -3.11 31.04
C GLU A 78 18.81 -1.57 30.95
N GLU A 79 19.78 -0.90 31.57
CA GLU A 79 19.83 0.56 31.74
C GLU A 79 21.05 1.12 31.00
N TRP A 80 20.83 2.01 30.02
CA TRP A 80 21.90 2.56 29.18
C TRP A 80 22.11 4.06 29.41
N GLN A 81 23.35 4.44 29.69
CA GLN A 81 23.76 5.80 30.03
C GLN A 81 24.13 6.62 28.79
N SER A 82 23.80 7.91 28.78
CA SER A 82 24.03 8.82 27.65
C SER A 82 25.34 9.60 27.75
N GLY A 83 26.14 9.56 26.68
CA GLY A 83 27.31 10.42 26.48
C GLY A 83 26.99 11.62 25.58
N SER A 84 27.56 12.78 25.87
CA SER A 84 27.30 14.04 25.15
C SER A 84 28.41 14.42 24.16
N ALA A 85 28.03 15.02 23.04
CA ALA A 85 28.93 15.67 22.09
C ALA A 85 28.25 16.91 21.48
N THR A 86 29.02 17.96 21.20
CA THR A 86 28.52 19.26 20.67
C THR A 86 28.90 19.49 19.20
N PRO A 87 28.15 20.32 18.44
CA PRO A 87 28.40 20.53 17.02
C PRO A 87 29.50 21.57 16.74
N TRP A 88 30.17 21.43 15.60
CA TRP A 88 31.12 22.41 15.06
C TRP A 88 30.57 23.03 13.76
N VAL A 89 30.94 24.28 13.46
CA VAL A 89 30.47 25.05 12.30
C VAL A 89 31.68 25.69 11.60
N PRO A 90 31.84 25.58 10.26
CA PRO A 90 32.92 26.24 9.53
C PRO A 90 32.69 27.74 9.32
N GLU A 91 33.78 28.50 9.25
CA GLU A 91 33.76 29.96 9.11
C GLU A 91 33.76 30.44 7.64
N ARG A 92 33.34 31.68 7.40
CA ARG A 92 33.03 32.22 6.06
C ARG A 92 34.20 33.03 5.49
N VAL A 93 34.67 32.66 4.30
CA VAL A 93 35.82 33.31 3.64
C VAL A 93 35.46 34.70 3.08
N ASP A 94 36.37 35.66 3.23
CA ASP A 94 36.29 37.04 2.75
C ASP A 94 36.86 37.19 1.31
N HIS A 95 36.25 38.08 0.53
CA HIS A 95 36.72 38.47 -0.81
C HIS A 95 36.43 39.95 -1.07
N SER A 96 37.48 40.71 -1.38
CA SER A 96 37.43 42.14 -1.65
C SER A 96 37.95 42.50 -3.05
N ALA A 97 37.67 43.74 -3.47
CA ALA A 97 38.11 44.43 -4.70
C ALA A 97 37.52 43.98 -6.06
N TYR A 98 36.50 44.71 -6.53
CA TYR A 98 36.62 45.55 -7.75
C TYR A 98 35.56 46.68 -7.74
N GLU A 99 35.73 47.71 -8.57
CA GLU A 99 34.87 48.91 -8.64
C GLU A 99 34.45 49.25 -10.10
N PRO A 100 33.68 50.32 -10.39
CA PRO A 100 32.23 50.21 -10.59
C PRO A 100 31.79 50.29 -12.06
N THR A 101 30.54 49.90 -12.32
CA THR A 101 29.78 50.22 -13.55
C THR A 101 28.30 50.46 -13.19
N PRO A 102 27.43 50.96 -14.10
CA PRO A 102 26.47 52.00 -13.74
C PRO A 102 25.30 51.54 -12.86
N ARG A 103 24.75 52.49 -12.09
CA ARG A 103 23.50 52.32 -11.35
C ARG A 103 22.35 51.98 -12.29
N ILE A 104 21.89 50.74 -12.23
CA ILE A 104 20.47 50.43 -12.42
C ILE A 104 19.75 50.92 -11.14
N GLU A 105 18.64 51.64 -11.27
CA GLU A 105 17.81 51.98 -10.12
C GLU A 105 17.09 50.73 -9.62
N VAL A 106 17.72 50.04 -8.67
CA VAL A 106 17.09 48.97 -7.90
C VAL A 106 15.95 49.59 -7.09
N LEU A 107 14.72 49.14 -7.35
CA LEU A 107 13.54 49.50 -6.57
C LEU A 107 13.83 49.31 -5.06
N PRO A 108 13.40 50.24 -4.18
CA PRO A 108 13.77 50.21 -2.77
C PRO A 108 13.38 48.86 -2.13
N ALA A 109 14.25 48.33 -1.26
CA ALA A 109 14.15 46.96 -0.72
C ALA A 109 12.81 46.62 -0.02
N ALA A 110 12.03 47.63 0.37
CA ALA A 110 10.64 47.49 0.83
C ALA A 110 9.68 46.89 -0.24
N LEU A 111 10.08 46.84 -1.51
CA LEU A 111 9.34 46.22 -2.62
C LEU A 111 9.84 44.80 -2.98
N SER A 112 10.93 44.34 -2.38
CA SER A 112 11.47 42.97 -2.54
C SER A 112 11.10 42.03 -1.38
N SER A 113 10.26 42.48 -0.45
CA SER A 113 9.80 41.69 0.70
C SER A 113 9.15 40.38 0.23
N ILE A 114 9.57 39.25 0.82
CA ILE A 114 8.98 37.94 0.55
C ILE A 114 7.48 37.96 0.87
N ASP A 115 7.08 38.70 1.90
CA ASP A 115 5.68 38.88 2.29
C ASP A 115 4.87 39.65 1.23
N LEU A 116 5.45 40.69 0.61
CA LEU A 116 4.80 41.39 -0.50
C LEU A 116 4.64 40.48 -1.72
N LEU A 117 5.63 39.65 -2.02
CA LEU A 117 5.53 38.62 -3.06
C LEU A 117 4.54 37.50 -2.69
N ALA A 118 4.42 37.15 -1.41
CA ALA A 118 3.45 36.21 -0.88
C ALA A 118 2.03 36.78 -1.04
N ASP A 119 1.77 38.02 -0.62
CA ASP A 119 0.51 38.74 -0.78
C ASP A 119 0.13 38.92 -2.26
N ILE A 120 1.08 39.31 -3.12
CA ILE A 120 0.87 39.36 -4.57
C ILE A 120 0.52 37.96 -5.10
N SER A 121 1.18 36.90 -4.61
CA SER A 121 0.85 35.52 -5.00
C SER A 121 -0.50 35.04 -4.44
N ALA A 122 -0.92 35.51 -3.28
CA ALA A 122 -2.21 35.18 -2.65
C ALA A 122 -3.35 35.91 -3.37
N ALA A 123 -3.19 37.20 -3.66
CA ALA A 123 -4.09 37.98 -4.52
C ALA A 123 -4.19 37.36 -5.94
N LYS A 124 -3.09 36.83 -6.48
CA LYS A 124 -3.07 36.15 -7.78
C LYS A 124 -3.69 34.75 -7.75
N ARG A 125 -3.58 34.01 -6.63
CA ARG A 125 -4.36 32.78 -6.38
C ARG A 125 -5.86 33.09 -6.25
N ALA A 126 -6.24 34.17 -5.58
CA ALA A 126 -7.62 34.65 -5.50
C ALA A 126 -8.19 35.13 -6.86
N GLN A 127 -7.33 35.36 -7.86
CA GLN A 127 -7.71 35.64 -9.25
C GLN A 127 -7.79 34.39 -10.14
N LEU A 128 -7.57 33.18 -9.61
CA LEU A 128 -7.78 31.95 -10.38
C LEU A 128 -9.26 31.82 -10.76
N ARG A 129 -9.52 31.70 -12.07
CA ARG A 129 -10.86 31.69 -12.64
C ARG A 129 -11.40 30.27 -12.70
N SER A 130 -12.65 30.09 -12.29
CA SER A 130 -13.40 28.84 -12.52
C SER A 130 -13.33 28.49 -14.01
N SER A 131 -12.95 27.25 -14.30
CA SER A 131 -12.83 26.72 -15.67
C SER A 131 -13.97 25.77 -16.03
N SER A 132 -14.74 25.34 -15.02
CA SER A 132 -15.70 24.24 -15.11
C SER A 132 -17.15 24.68 -14.88
N GLY A 133 -18.09 23.92 -15.45
CA GLY A 133 -19.54 24.15 -15.29
C GLY A 133 -20.03 25.50 -15.80
N MET A 134 -21.22 25.92 -15.34
CA MET A 134 -21.85 27.17 -15.77
C MET A 134 -21.04 28.43 -15.40
N ARG A 135 -20.24 28.38 -14.32
CA ARG A 135 -19.34 29.48 -13.95
C ARG A 135 -18.14 29.58 -14.89
N GLY A 136 -17.53 28.46 -15.27
CA GLY A 136 -16.51 28.45 -16.33
C GLY A 136 -17.02 28.97 -17.68
N ALA A 137 -18.28 28.69 -18.01
CA ALA A 137 -18.93 29.26 -19.19
C ALA A 137 -19.13 30.79 -19.06
N LEU A 138 -19.64 31.28 -17.93
CA LEU A 138 -19.82 32.72 -17.66
C LEU A 138 -18.49 33.49 -17.63
N ASN A 139 -17.41 32.86 -17.14
CA ASN A 139 -16.06 33.41 -17.17
C ASN A 139 -15.51 33.56 -18.59
N LYS A 140 -15.89 32.69 -19.53
CA LYS A 140 -15.53 32.82 -20.96
C LYS A 140 -16.28 33.95 -21.66
N VAL A 141 -17.40 34.43 -21.11
CA VAL A 141 -18.15 35.60 -21.62
C VAL A 141 -17.99 36.85 -20.75
N GLY A 142 -16.93 36.92 -19.93
CA GLY A 142 -16.45 38.16 -19.32
C GLY A 142 -16.97 38.50 -17.92
N PHE A 143 -17.85 37.68 -17.33
CA PHE A 143 -18.14 37.80 -15.89
C PHE A 143 -16.93 37.31 -15.08
N ASN A 144 -16.58 37.99 -13.98
CA ASN A 144 -15.42 37.63 -13.16
C ASN A 144 -15.84 36.81 -11.94
N LEU A 145 -16.27 35.56 -12.16
CA LEU A 145 -16.67 34.64 -11.09
C LEU A 145 -15.46 33.79 -10.67
N GLY A 146 -14.94 34.04 -9.46
CA GLY A 146 -13.90 33.21 -8.85
C GLY A 146 -14.33 31.74 -8.70
N LEU A 147 -13.34 30.89 -8.34
CA LEU A 147 -13.51 29.46 -8.11
C LEU A 147 -14.82 29.13 -7.35
N SER A 148 -15.52 28.08 -7.78
CA SER A 148 -16.60 27.52 -6.99
C SER A 148 -16.05 26.86 -5.71
N PRO A 149 -16.86 26.69 -4.64
CA PRO A 149 -16.43 26.00 -3.42
C PRO A 149 -15.97 24.54 -3.63
N ALA A 150 -16.27 23.93 -4.78
CA ALA A 150 -15.75 22.61 -5.15
C ALA A 150 -14.35 22.72 -5.80
N GLU A 151 -14.17 23.64 -6.74
CA GLU A 151 -12.86 23.93 -7.34
C GLU A 151 -11.85 24.44 -6.28
N GLN A 152 -12.31 25.27 -5.33
CA GLN A 152 -11.46 25.77 -4.25
C GLN A 152 -10.93 24.62 -3.38
N ARG A 153 -11.80 23.73 -2.87
CA ARG A 153 -11.37 22.54 -2.10
C ARG A 153 -10.38 21.66 -2.88
N ALA A 154 -10.59 21.49 -4.18
CA ALA A 154 -9.68 20.71 -5.01
C ALA A 154 -8.29 21.36 -5.15
N GLU A 155 -8.22 22.69 -5.33
CA GLU A 155 -6.93 23.40 -5.35
C GLU A 155 -6.29 23.52 -3.97
N ASP A 156 -7.07 23.57 -2.89
CA ASP A 156 -6.57 23.52 -1.50
C ASP A 156 -5.93 22.15 -1.21
N ARG A 157 -6.58 21.03 -1.57
CA ARG A 157 -5.99 19.68 -1.49
C ARG A 157 -4.71 19.57 -2.30
N LYS A 158 -4.71 19.98 -3.58
CA LYS A 158 -3.51 19.96 -4.41
C LYS A 158 -2.41 20.83 -3.82
N THR A 159 -2.73 21.96 -3.23
CA THR A 159 -1.74 22.84 -2.57
C THR A 159 -1.11 22.16 -1.36
N ARG A 160 -1.90 21.44 -0.54
CA ARG A 160 -1.39 20.58 0.56
C ARG A 160 -0.48 19.48 0.01
N ILE A 161 -0.98 18.67 -0.94
CA ILE A 161 -0.25 17.56 -1.57
C ILE A 161 1.08 18.02 -2.21
N ARG A 162 1.11 19.23 -2.80
CA ARG A 162 2.28 19.85 -3.45
C ARG A 162 3.24 20.57 -2.51
N ARG A 163 3.01 20.56 -1.19
CA ARG A 163 3.90 21.20 -0.21
C ARG A 163 5.32 20.66 -0.35
N GLN A 164 6.27 21.56 -0.58
CA GLN A 164 7.68 21.22 -0.80
C GLN A 164 8.27 20.50 0.41
N LEU A 165 9.01 19.42 0.16
CA LEU A 165 9.72 18.67 1.19
C LEU A 165 11.17 19.15 1.32
N THR A 166 11.56 19.56 2.53
CA THR A 166 12.93 19.98 2.87
C THR A 166 13.85 18.81 3.20
N THR A 167 13.28 17.71 3.69
CA THR A 167 13.92 16.42 3.91
C THR A 167 13.05 15.33 3.29
N THR A 168 13.64 14.19 2.94
CA THR A 168 12.85 13.03 2.47
C THR A 168 11.84 12.59 3.53
N TYR A 169 10.61 12.34 3.10
CA TYR A 169 9.52 11.85 3.95
C TYR A 169 9.19 10.40 3.58
N GLN A 170 8.93 9.54 4.57
CA GLN A 170 8.62 8.13 4.35
C GLN A 170 7.27 7.75 4.98
N ILE A 171 6.38 7.18 4.17
CA ILE A 171 5.06 6.70 4.57
C ILE A 171 5.09 5.16 4.54
N ALA A 172 4.88 4.52 5.68
CA ALA A 172 4.62 3.07 5.73
C ALA A 172 3.15 2.78 5.41
N VAL A 173 2.86 1.75 4.63
CA VAL A 173 1.51 1.22 4.39
C VAL A 173 1.48 -0.20 4.94
N ILE A 174 0.66 -0.44 5.97
CA ILE A 174 0.67 -1.68 6.76
C ILE A 174 -0.72 -2.29 6.94
N SER A 175 -0.76 -3.61 7.13
CA SER A 175 -1.97 -4.34 7.53
C SER A 175 -1.63 -5.58 8.38
N VAL A 176 -2.56 -6.03 9.21
CA VAL A 176 -2.45 -7.27 10.01
C VAL A 176 -2.88 -8.51 9.21
N LYS A 177 -3.53 -8.31 8.05
CA LYS A 177 -4.09 -9.36 7.20
C LYS A 177 -3.66 -9.16 5.76
N GLY A 178 -3.42 -10.26 5.06
CA GLY A 178 -3.30 -10.28 3.60
C GLY A 178 -4.64 -9.97 2.93
N GLY A 179 -4.61 -9.66 1.63
CA GLY A 179 -5.81 -9.42 0.82
C GLY A 179 -6.57 -8.11 1.08
N VAL A 180 -6.28 -7.36 2.16
CA VAL A 180 -7.02 -6.13 2.54
C VAL A 180 -6.79 -4.91 1.64
N GLY A 181 -6.16 -5.08 0.47
CA GLY A 181 -5.86 -3.98 -0.45
C GLY A 181 -4.68 -3.09 -0.04
N ARG A 182 -3.81 -3.53 0.89
CA ARG A 182 -2.60 -2.81 1.33
C ARG A 182 -1.73 -2.36 0.14
N THR A 183 -1.30 -3.30 -0.70
CA THR A 183 -0.49 -3.05 -1.91
C THR A 183 -1.22 -2.17 -2.93
N THR A 184 -2.53 -2.38 -3.12
CA THR A 184 -3.37 -1.50 -3.96
C THR A 184 -3.40 -0.06 -3.42
N THR A 185 -3.48 0.10 -2.09
CA THR A 185 -3.46 1.41 -1.42
C THR A 185 -2.11 2.08 -1.60
N ALA A 186 -1.00 1.36 -1.38
CA ALA A 186 0.37 1.86 -1.58
C ALA A 186 0.63 2.29 -3.03
N ALA A 187 0.26 1.44 -4.01
CA ALA A 187 0.38 1.72 -5.44
C ALA A 187 -0.44 2.95 -5.87
N THR A 188 -1.71 3.02 -5.46
CA THR A 188 -2.61 4.13 -5.84
C THR A 188 -2.17 5.43 -5.15
N LEU A 189 -1.89 5.41 -3.84
CA LEU A 189 -1.42 6.56 -3.08
C LEU A 189 -0.08 7.11 -3.62
N GLY A 190 0.88 6.22 -3.91
CA GLY A 190 2.14 6.60 -4.56
C GLY A 190 1.91 7.27 -5.91
N SER A 191 1.02 6.72 -6.72
CA SER A 191 0.66 7.27 -8.04
C SER A 191 -0.04 8.62 -7.91
N THR A 192 -0.94 8.78 -6.94
CA THR A 192 -1.63 10.06 -6.65
C THR A 192 -0.64 11.13 -6.20
N PHE A 193 0.36 10.76 -5.39
CA PHE A 193 1.44 11.69 -5.07
C PHE A 193 2.29 12.04 -6.29
N ALA A 194 2.71 11.05 -7.09
CA ALA A 194 3.57 11.26 -8.26
C ALA A 194 2.89 12.15 -9.32
N GLY A 195 1.65 11.83 -9.71
CA GLY A 195 0.88 12.61 -10.70
C GLY A 195 0.44 14.01 -10.24
N LEU A 196 0.58 14.33 -8.95
CA LEU A 196 0.24 15.65 -8.40
C LEU A 196 1.46 16.47 -7.96
N ARG A 197 2.55 15.86 -7.48
CA ARG A 197 3.73 16.58 -6.98
C ARG A 197 4.69 16.98 -8.12
N PRO A 198 5.47 18.07 -7.96
CA PRO A 198 6.50 18.46 -8.91
C PRO A 198 7.88 17.83 -8.61
N ASP A 199 7.97 16.99 -7.58
CA ASP A 199 9.20 16.38 -7.08
C ASP A 199 9.07 14.85 -6.96
N ARG A 200 10.18 14.17 -6.65
CA ARG A 200 10.32 12.74 -6.96
C ARG A 200 9.69 11.84 -5.89
N VAL A 201 8.77 11.00 -6.33
CA VAL A 201 8.10 9.97 -5.51
C VAL A 201 8.59 8.59 -5.94
N VAL A 202 8.90 7.73 -4.96
CA VAL A 202 9.15 6.30 -5.19
C VAL A 202 8.26 5.44 -4.30
N ALA A 203 7.68 4.39 -4.88
CA ALA A 203 7.05 3.32 -4.12
C ALA A 203 8.01 2.14 -3.97
N ILE A 204 8.13 1.62 -2.75
CA ILE A 204 9.07 0.55 -2.40
C ILE A 204 8.26 -0.64 -1.92
N ASP A 205 8.46 -1.80 -2.54
CA ASP A 205 7.94 -3.06 -2.03
C ASP A 205 8.92 -3.60 -0.98
N ALA A 206 8.46 -3.69 0.26
CA ALA A 206 9.17 -4.25 1.40
C ALA A 206 8.47 -5.51 1.93
N ASN A 207 7.65 -6.18 1.11
CA ASN A 207 7.04 -7.46 1.45
C ASN A 207 8.08 -8.59 1.28
N PRO A 208 8.48 -9.29 2.36
CA PRO A 208 9.53 -10.31 2.30
C PRO A 208 9.07 -11.64 1.70
N ASP A 209 7.77 -11.95 1.76
CA ASP A 209 7.22 -13.24 1.35
C ASP A 209 6.99 -13.30 -0.17
N PHE A 210 6.14 -12.40 -0.70
CA PHE A 210 5.86 -12.27 -2.14
C PHE A 210 5.53 -10.81 -2.48
N GLY A 211 6.42 -10.14 -3.22
CA GLY A 211 6.25 -8.73 -3.61
C GLY A 211 5.30 -8.52 -4.79
N ASP A 212 4.09 -8.02 -4.51
CA ASP A 212 3.04 -7.81 -5.50
C ASP A 212 2.97 -6.36 -6.04
N LEU A 213 3.72 -5.40 -5.49
CA LEU A 213 3.60 -3.98 -5.86
C LEU A 213 3.86 -3.74 -7.36
N SER A 214 4.84 -4.45 -7.92
CA SER A 214 5.19 -4.38 -9.35
C SER A 214 4.10 -4.93 -10.28
N THR A 215 3.15 -5.72 -9.78
CA THR A 215 1.99 -6.23 -10.53
C THR A 215 0.88 -5.19 -10.64
N ARG A 216 0.79 -4.30 -9.64
CA ARG A 216 -0.20 -3.23 -9.52
C ARG A 216 0.27 -1.89 -10.07
N THR A 217 1.52 -1.80 -10.50
CA THR A 217 2.16 -0.57 -10.97
C THR A 217 2.90 -0.77 -12.29
N CYS A 218 4.16 -1.20 -12.28
CA CYS A 218 4.92 -1.55 -13.48
C CYS A 218 6.07 -2.51 -13.10
N ARG A 219 6.32 -3.53 -13.92
CA ARG A 219 7.45 -4.46 -13.70
C ARG A 219 8.75 -3.89 -14.25
N HIS A 220 9.86 -4.08 -13.53
CA HIS A 220 11.18 -3.68 -14.00
C HIS A 220 11.60 -4.51 -15.24
N PRO A 221 12.02 -3.90 -16.37
CA PRO A 221 12.32 -4.64 -17.60
C PRO A 221 13.39 -5.74 -17.47
N TYR A 222 14.35 -5.53 -16.56
CA TYR A 222 15.43 -6.47 -16.25
C TYR A 222 15.25 -7.19 -14.89
N GLY A 223 14.10 -7.03 -14.23
CA GLY A 223 13.82 -7.70 -12.95
C GLY A 223 14.68 -7.28 -11.76
N LEU A 224 15.32 -6.10 -11.78
CA LEU A 224 16.12 -5.59 -10.68
C LEU A 224 15.23 -5.19 -9.48
N THR A 225 15.80 -5.33 -8.29
CA THR A 225 15.08 -5.35 -7.01
C THR A 225 15.73 -4.45 -5.98
N LEU A 226 15.05 -4.23 -4.85
CA LEU A 226 15.60 -3.51 -3.71
C LEU A 226 16.89 -4.17 -3.14
N ARG A 227 17.02 -5.50 -3.28
CA ARG A 227 18.22 -6.26 -2.87
C ARG A 227 19.41 -5.97 -3.80
N ASP A 228 19.18 -5.84 -5.11
CA ASP A 228 20.24 -5.48 -6.05
C ASP A 228 20.72 -4.05 -5.81
N LEU A 229 19.79 -3.12 -5.54
CA LEU A 229 20.13 -1.74 -5.18
C LEU A 229 20.94 -1.66 -3.87
N ALA A 230 20.65 -2.52 -2.88
CA ALA A 230 21.39 -2.59 -1.62
C ALA A 230 22.82 -3.13 -1.77
N GLN A 231 23.12 -3.86 -2.86
CA GLN A 231 24.44 -4.44 -3.14
C GLN A 231 25.26 -3.60 -4.14
N ALA A 232 24.59 -2.79 -4.97
CA ALA A 232 25.22 -1.98 -6.00
C ALA A 232 26.15 -0.87 -5.46
N GLN A 233 27.00 -0.36 -6.35
CA GLN A 233 28.05 0.63 -6.06
C GLN A 233 27.96 1.81 -7.05
N ASN A 234 28.60 2.94 -6.73
CA ASN A 234 28.63 4.17 -7.55
C ASN A 234 27.24 4.81 -7.78
N LEU A 235 26.41 4.84 -6.73
CA LEU A 235 25.01 5.28 -6.76
C LEU A 235 24.83 6.80 -6.54
N ASP A 236 25.88 7.60 -6.76
CA ASP A 236 25.89 9.04 -6.56
C ASP A 236 25.08 9.81 -7.63
N ALA A 237 24.97 9.24 -8.84
CA ALA A 237 24.20 9.82 -9.93
C ALA A 237 22.75 9.29 -9.90
N PHE A 238 21.76 10.18 -10.03
CA PHE A 238 20.34 9.79 -10.04
C PHE A 238 20.02 8.72 -11.09
N SER A 239 20.62 8.82 -12.28
CA SER A 239 20.42 7.83 -13.36
C SER A 239 20.88 6.42 -12.99
N ALA A 240 21.88 6.27 -12.11
CA ALA A 240 22.36 4.98 -11.62
C ALA A 240 21.43 4.37 -10.54
N VAL A 241 20.64 5.19 -9.86
CA VAL A 241 19.58 4.72 -8.94
C VAL A 241 18.28 4.47 -9.70
N GLN A 242 17.96 5.32 -10.68
CA GLN A 242 16.79 5.18 -11.54
C GLN A 242 16.84 3.90 -12.39
N SER A 243 18.03 3.37 -12.71
CA SER A 243 18.17 2.07 -13.40
C SER A 243 17.76 0.85 -12.57
N PHE A 244 17.35 1.03 -11.31
CA PHE A 244 16.69 0.00 -10.47
C PHE A 244 15.18 0.23 -10.34
N THR A 245 14.61 1.24 -11.01
CA THR A 245 13.20 1.63 -10.92
C THR A 245 12.44 1.37 -12.22
N SER A 246 11.24 0.79 -12.14
CA SER A 246 10.22 0.96 -13.18
C SER A 246 9.50 2.29 -12.97
N ILE A 247 8.96 2.89 -14.04
CA ILE A 247 8.11 4.10 -13.96
C ILE A 247 6.71 3.70 -14.46
N ASN A 248 5.65 4.03 -13.73
CA ASN A 248 4.27 3.75 -14.16
C ASN A 248 3.62 4.90 -14.96
N SER A 249 2.36 4.72 -15.36
CA SER A 249 1.53 5.68 -16.09
C SER A 249 1.32 7.05 -15.41
N SER A 250 1.72 7.21 -14.15
CA SER A 250 1.57 8.42 -13.32
C SER A 250 2.92 9.00 -12.86
N ASP A 251 4.02 8.68 -13.56
CA ASP A 251 5.40 9.06 -13.24
C ASP A 251 5.92 8.58 -11.86
N LEU A 252 5.23 7.63 -11.22
CA LEU A 252 5.71 6.98 -9.99
C LEU A 252 6.87 6.06 -10.32
N ALA A 253 8.02 6.28 -9.68
CA ALA A 253 9.10 5.30 -9.65
C ALA A 253 8.74 4.14 -8.70
N VAL A 254 9.05 2.91 -9.09
CA VAL A 254 8.75 1.71 -8.29
C VAL A 254 9.95 0.79 -8.21
N ILE A 255 10.21 0.27 -7.01
CA ILE A 255 11.24 -0.74 -6.76
C ILE A 255 10.58 -1.97 -6.14
N ALA A 256 10.74 -3.11 -6.81
CA ALA A 256 10.19 -4.39 -6.37
C ALA A 256 11.04 -5.04 -5.27
N SER A 257 10.41 -5.86 -4.43
CA SER A 257 11.11 -6.76 -3.52
C SER A 257 11.66 -7.96 -4.32
N PRO A 258 12.65 -8.70 -3.81
CA PRO A 258 13.25 -9.81 -4.56
C PRO A 258 12.27 -10.97 -4.77
N TRP A 259 11.71 -11.06 -5.99
CA TRP A 259 10.79 -12.13 -6.38
C TRP A 259 11.57 -13.34 -6.90
N SER A 260 11.64 -14.43 -6.13
CA SER A 260 12.15 -15.71 -6.60
C SER A 260 11.66 -16.87 -5.72
N THR A 261 11.12 -17.91 -6.36
CA THR A 261 10.78 -19.18 -5.70
C THR A 261 12.00 -20.01 -5.28
N GLU A 262 13.20 -19.59 -5.67
CA GLU A 262 14.48 -20.20 -5.29
C GLU A 262 15.24 -19.39 -4.21
N ALA A 263 14.73 -18.21 -3.82
CA ALA A 263 15.38 -17.38 -2.80
C ALA A 263 15.22 -17.98 -1.40
N THR A 264 16.31 -18.53 -0.87
CA THR A 264 16.37 -19.11 0.48
C THR A 264 16.26 -18.08 1.61
N GLU A 265 16.48 -16.78 1.32
CA GLU A 265 16.52 -15.71 2.33
C GLU A 265 15.59 -14.55 1.97
N ALA A 266 14.66 -14.24 2.87
CA ALA A 266 13.81 -13.05 2.85
C ALA A 266 14.62 -11.74 2.81
N LEU A 267 13.98 -10.63 2.42
CA LEU A 267 14.58 -9.29 2.51
C LEU A 267 14.91 -8.95 3.99
N SER A 268 16.18 -8.64 4.27
CA SER A 268 16.60 -8.25 5.63
C SER A 268 16.45 -6.75 5.87
N GLY A 269 16.19 -6.36 7.12
CA GLY A 269 16.16 -4.95 7.54
C GLY A 269 17.45 -4.17 7.21
N ARG A 270 18.62 -4.85 7.20
CA ARG A 270 19.90 -4.24 6.80
C ARG A 270 19.93 -3.88 5.32
N GLU A 271 19.50 -4.78 4.45
CA GLU A 271 19.44 -4.52 3.00
C GLU A 271 18.43 -3.39 2.70
N TYR A 272 17.28 -3.41 3.36
CA TYR A 272 16.30 -2.34 3.30
C TYR A 272 16.92 -0.98 3.68
N SER A 273 17.64 -0.89 4.82
CA SER A 273 18.32 0.34 5.23
C SER A 273 19.33 0.83 4.18
N THR A 274 20.21 -0.04 3.68
CA THR A 274 21.25 0.36 2.71
C THR A 274 20.65 0.87 1.39
N ALA A 275 19.56 0.25 0.91
CA ALA A 275 18.82 0.76 -0.25
C ALA A 275 18.12 2.09 0.06
N VAL A 276 17.44 2.22 1.20
CA VAL A 276 16.69 3.44 1.56
C VAL A 276 17.59 4.63 1.87
N GLU A 277 18.77 4.43 2.48
CA GLU A 277 19.79 5.46 2.62
C GLU A 277 20.27 6.01 1.27
N THR A 278 20.24 5.19 0.22
CA THR A 278 20.50 5.65 -1.14
C THR A 278 19.30 6.38 -1.73
N LEU A 279 18.09 5.84 -1.60
CA LEU A 279 16.88 6.46 -2.13
C LEU A 279 16.58 7.83 -1.50
N ARG A 280 16.86 8.01 -0.21
CA ARG A 280 16.74 9.30 0.51
C ARG A 280 17.67 10.40 0.00
N LYS A 281 18.71 10.08 -0.79
CA LYS A 281 19.56 11.09 -1.46
C LYS A 281 18.94 11.61 -2.76
N HIS A 282 17.96 10.89 -3.31
CA HIS A 282 17.52 10.99 -4.70
C HIS A 282 16.01 11.22 -4.89
N PHE A 283 15.20 10.85 -3.88
CA PHE A 283 13.75 10.96 -3.85
C PHE A 283 13.27 11.81 -2.66
N ASN A 284 12.19 12.55 -2.88
CA ASN A 284 11.57 13.44 -1.89
C ASN A 284 10.55 12.69 -1.02
N LEU A 285 9.81 11.75 -1.61
CA LEU A 285 8.75 11.00 -0.93
C LEU A 285 8.88 9.49 -1.20
N LEU A 286 8.91 8.70 -0.13
CA LEU A 286 8.92 7.24 -0.17
C LEU A 286 7.56 6.72 0.33
N VAL A 287 6.90 5.86 -0.46
CA VAL A 287 5.69 5.14 -0.06
C VAL A 287 6.03 3.65 0.00
N VAL A 288 5.95 3.03 1.18
CA VAL A 288 6.49 1.68 1.40
C VAL A 288 5.36 0.69 1.65
N ASP A 289 5.21 -0.30 0.77
CA ASP A 289 4.30 -1.44 0.99
C ASP A 289 5.02 -2.48 1.86
N CYS A 290 4.69 -2.54 3.15
CA CYS A 290 5.34 -3.44 4.10
C CYS A 290 4.89 -4.89 3.94
N GLY A 291 5.54 -5.84 4.61
CA GLY A 291 5.03 -7.20 4.75
C GLY A 291 3.70 -7.30 5.51
N THR A 292 3.10 -8.51 5.52
CA THR A 292 2.02 -8.83 6.47
C THR A 292 2.53 -9.14 7.87
N GLY A 293 3.81 -9.51 8.03
CA GLY A 293 4.45 -9.65 9.32
C GLY A 293 4.94 -8.29 9.84
N VAL A 294 4.22 -7.74 10.81
CA VAL A 294 4.66 -6.55 11.58
C VAL A 294 5.95 -6.84 12.38
N LEU A 295 6.25 -8.13 12.60
CA LEU A 295 7.45 -8.63 13.28
C LEU A 295 8.62 -8.93 12.32
N ASP A 296 8.45 -8.79 11.01
CA ASP A 296 9.49 -9.10 10.03
C ASP A 296 10.62 -8.06 10.10
N SER A 297 11.88 -8.49 9.94
CA SER A 297 13.03 -7.58 10.14
C SER A 297 12.99 -6.36 9.21
N ALA A 298 12.55 -6.54 7.96
CA ALA A 298 12.32 -5.43 7.04
C ALA A 298 11.20 -4.51 7.56
N THR A 299 9.99 -5.02 7.82
CA THR A 299 8.84 -4.25 8.32
C THR A 299 9.17 -3.45 9.60
N ALA A 300 9.91 -4.03 10.54
CA ALA A 300 10.36 -3.35 11.75
C ALA A 300 11.28 -2.15 11.42
N THR A 301 12.23 -2.33 10.50
CA THR A 301 13.10 -1.24 10.01
C THR A 301 12.33 -0.18 9.22
N VAL A 302 11.32 -0.56 8.41
CA VAL A 302 10.42 0.41 7.75
C VAL A 302 9.75 1.29 8.80
N LEU A 303 9.16 0.69 9.84
CA LEU A 303 8.42 1.42 10.87
C LEU A 303 9.34 2.32 11.71
N GLN A 304 10.56 1.89 12.01
CA GLN A 304 11.55 2.73 12.70
C GLN A 304 12.01 3.93 11.86
N THR A 305 12.01 3.82 10.53
CA THR A 305 12.48 4.88 9.61
C THR A 305 11.36 5.74 9.02
N SER A 306 10.09 5.36 9.19
CA SER A 306 8.95 6.10 8.65
C SER A 306 8.57 7.33 9.47
N ASP A 307 8.12 8.36 8.76
CA ASP A 307 7.57 9.60 9.30
C ASP A 307 6.07 9.48 9.60
N ALA A 308 5.33 8.69 8.82
CA ALA A 308 3.88 8.49 8.95
C ALA A 308 3.48 7.05 8.59
N VAL A 309 2.26 6.65 8.96
CA VAL A 309 1.75 5.30 8.68
C VAL A 309 0.28 5.30 8.23
N VAL A 310 -0.02 4.53 7.18
CA VAL A 310 -1.38 4.21 6.75
C VAL A 310 -1.69 2.77 7.20
N VAL A 311 -2.64 2.62 8.12
CA VAL A 311 -3.12 1.32 8.58
C VAL A 311 -4.31 0.91 7.73
N VAL A 312 -4.09 -0.02 6.79
CA VAL A 312 -5.11 -0.46 5.83
C VAL A 312 -5.95 -1.59 6.43
N THR A 313 -7.28 -1.43 6.38
CA THR A 313 -8.24 -2.36 6.96
C THR A 313 -9.51 -2.45 6.10
N PRO A 314 -10.12 -3.63 5.95
CA PRO A 314 -11.44 -3.75 5.31
C PRO A 314 -12.54 -3.22 6.25
N ALA A 315 -13.65 -2.75 5.69
CA ALA A 315 -14.87 -2.37 6.43
C ALA A 315 -15.61 -3.57 7.06
N THR A 316 -14.96 -4.25 8.01
CA THR A 316 -15.47 -5.43 8.73
C THR A 316 -15.02 -5.41 10.19
N VAL A 317 -15.77 -6.03 11.09
CA VAL A 317 -15.43 -6.08 12.54
C VAL A 317 -14.01 -6.63 12.76
N GLY A 318 -13.70 -7.76 12.10
CA GLY A 318 -12.37 -8.37 12.17
C GLY A 318 -11.26 -7.59 11.44
N GLY A 319 -11.59 -6.57 10.64
CA GLY A 319 -10.64 -5.58 10.13
C GLY A 319 -10.34 -4.53 11.21
N VAL A 320 -11.39 -3.91 11.74
CA VAL A 320 -11.31 -2.85 12.77
C VAL A 320 -10.56 -3.33 14.01
N THR A 321 -10.88 -4.52 14.53
CA THR A 321 -10.13 -5.13 15.65
C THR A 321 -8.65 -5.34 15.30
N GLY A 322 -8.33 -5.66 14.04
CA GLY A 322 -6.97 -5.75 13.54
C GLY A 322 -6.26 -4.40 13.55
N ALA A 323 -6.87 -3.35 12.99
CA ALA A 323 -6.31 -1.99 12.98
C ALA A 323 -6.07 -1.43 14.39
N VAL A 324 -7.01 -1.65 15.32
CA VAL A 324 -6.84 -1.30 16.74
C VAL A 324 -5.66 -2.07 17.36
N ALA A 325 -5.51 -3.37 17.05
CA ALA A 325 -4.36 -4.15 17.50
C ALA A 325 -3.03 -3.63 16.92
N THR A 326 -3.00 -3.18 15.66
CA THR A 326 -1.82 -2.53 15.04
C THR A 326 -1.40 -1.29 15.83
N LEU A 327 -2.33 -0.37 16.09
CA LEU A 327 -2.06 0.89 16.77
C LEU A 327 -1.59 0.65 18.22
N ASN A 328 -2.20 -0.31 18.90
CA ASN A 328 -1.75 -0.74 20.24
C ASN A 328 -0.36 -1.39 20.21
N TRP A 329 -0.03 -2.17 19.18
CA TRP A 329 1.31 -2.74 19.00
C TRP A 329 2.36 -1.66 18.75
N LEU A 330 2.10 -0.69 17.87
CA LEU A 330 2.97 0.48 17.67
C LEU A 330 3.22 1.22 19.00
N SER A 331 2.18 1.32 19.84
CA SER A 331 2.25 2.00 21.14
C SER A 331 3.19 1.28 22.11
N SER A 332 3.02 -0.04 22.28
CA SER A 332 3.84 -0.83 23.21
C SER A 332 5.28 -1.04 22.75
N HIS A 333 5.57 -0.85 21.45
CA HIS A 333 6.93 -0.95 20.89
C HIS A 333 7.60 0.43 20.69
N GLY A 334 7.07 1.49 21.33
CA GLY A 334 7.70 2.81 21.38
C GLY A 334 7.52 3.69 20.13
N LEU A 335 6.79 3.23 19.11
CA LEU A 335 6.56 3.92 17.84
C LEU A 335 5.47 4.99 17.94
N GLN A 336 5.51 5.79 19.02
CA GLN A 336 4.52 6.82 19.36
C GLN A 336 4.47 7.94 18.32
N HIS A 337 5.59 8.22 17.63
CA HIS A 337 5.64 9.20 16.54
C HIS A 337 4.81 8.77 15.33
N LEU A 338 4.78 7.46 15.01
CA LEU A 338 3.91 6.92 13.96
C LEU A 338 2.44 7.02 14.35
N ILE A 339 2.09 6.76 15.62
CA ILE A 339 0.69 6.88 16.08
C ILE A 339 0.19 8.31 15.93
N ALA A 340 1.01 9.29 16.35
CA ALA A 340 0.72 10.72 16.20
C ALA A 340 0.52 11.15 14.73
N LYS A 341 1.02 10.37 13.76
CA LYS A 341 0.92 10.58 12.31
C LYS A 341 0.32 9.36 11.59
N SER A 342 -0.63 8.68 12.24
CA SER A 342 -1.31 7.49 11.69
C SER A 342 -2.66 7.85 11.08
N ILE A 343 -2.96 7.29 9.91
CA ILE A 343 -4.28 7.36 9.26
C ILE A 343 -4.79 5.94 9.06
N VAL A 344 -6.08 5.70 9.33
CA VAL A 344 -6.73 4.40 9.10
C VAL A 344 -7.43 4.43 7.75
N GLY A 345 -6.95 3.62 6.80
CA GLY A 345 -7.55 3.46 5.48
C GLY A 345 -8.60 2.34 5.48
N ILE A 346 -9.88 2.70 5.39
CA ILE A 346 -11.01 1.77 5.43
C ILE A 346 -11.38 1.38 3.99
N VAL A 347 -10.99 0.18 3.55
CA VAL A 347 -11.18 -0.30 2.17
C VAL A 347 -12.53 -1.00 1.99
N HIS A 348 -13.25 -0.61 0.94
CA HIS A 348 -14.46 -1.28 0.47
C HIS A 348 -14.13 -2.27 -0.66
N HIS A 349 -14.18 -3.57 -0.36
CA HIS A 349 -13.88 -4.65 -1.33
C HIS A 349 -15.04 -5.04 -2.25
N GLN A 350 -16.23 -4.45 -2.06
CA GLN A 350 -17.45 -4.78 -2.81
C GLN A 350 -18.29 -3.51 -3.04
N PRO A 351 -19.09 -3.45 -4.13
CA PRO A 351 -19.96 -2.31 -4.43
C PRO A 351 -21.22 -2.25 -3.54
N LEU A 352 -21.49 -3.29 -2.74
CA LEU A 352 -22.56 -3.26 -1.75
C LEU A 352 -22.12 -2.49 -0.51
N LYS A 353 -23.07 -1.85 0.18
CA LYS A 353 -22.81 -1.24 1.49
C LYS A 353 -22.23 -2.30 2.45
N PRO A 354 -21.15 -1.99 3.20
CA PRO A 354 -20.62 -2.90 4.20
C PRO A 354 -21.68 -3.32 5.22
N THR A 355 -21.60 -4.55 5.71
CA THR A 355 -22.47 -5.08 6.78
C THR A 355 -22.20 -4.42 8.15
N VAL A 356 -21.10 -3.67 8.26
CA VAL A 356 -20.73 -2.90 9.45
C VAL A 356 -20.97 -1.43 9.19
N ASP A 357 -21.59 -0.74 10.14
CA ASP A 357 -21.79 0.70 10.11
C ASP A 357 -20.44 1.43 10.08
N VAL A 358 -20.10 2.04 8.95
CA VAL A 358 -18.83 2.75 8.76
C VAL A 358 -18.76 3.97 9.66
N ASP A 359 -19.86 4.71 9.80
CA ASP A 359 -19.95 5.86 10.70
C ASP A 359 -19.66 5.49 12.17
N ALA A 360 -19.84 4.22 12.57
CA ALA A 360 -19.48 3.73 13.90
C ALA A 360 -18.00 3.33 14.02
N ILE A 361 -17.37 2.93 12.91
CA ILE A 361 -15.92 2.71 12.83
C ILE A 361 -15.18 4.05 12.92
N GLU A 362 -15.65 5.07 12.20
CA GLU A 362 -15.06 6.41 12.21
C GLU A 362 -15.10 7.00 13.63
N LYS A 363 -16.27 7.01 14.28
CA LYS A 363 -16.43 7.49 15.67
C LYS A 363 -15.54 6.77 16.69
N LEU A 364 -15.24 5.49 16.48
CA LEU A 364 -14.30 4.72 17.32
C LEU A 364 -12.86 5.25 17.19
N PHE A 365 -12.43 5.60 15.97
CA PHE A 365 -11.09 6.14 15.72
C PHE A 365 -10.98 7.64 16.01
N GLU A 366 -12.05 8.43 15.80
CA GLU A 366 -12.18 9.81 16.29
C GLU A 366 -11.97 9.88 17.81
N THR A 367 -12.56 8.96 18.57
CA THR A 367 -12.39 8.85 20.03
C THR A 367 -10.92 8.61 20.43
N ALA A 368 -10.15 7.95 19.56
CA ALA A 368 -8.71 7.74 19.72
C ALA A 368 -7.85 8.84 19.08
N GLN A 369 -8.45 9.89 18.52
CA GLN A 369 -7.81 10.97 17.72
C GLN A 369 -7.00 10.44 16.53
N ARG A 370 -7.53 9.45 15.80
CA ARG A 370 -6.96 8.93 14.54
C ARG A 370 -7.90 9.27 13.38
N PRO A 371 -7.46 10.00 12.34
CA PRO A 371 -8.28 10.22 11.14
C PRO A 371 -8.51 8.92 10.37
N THR A 372 -9.72 8.77 9.85
CA THR A 372 -10.17 7.64 9.03
C THR A 372 -10.47 8.09 7.60
N CYS A 373 -9.89 7.42 6.61
CA CYS A 373 -10.18 7.66 5.19
C CYS A 373 -10.91 6.45 4.63
N VAL A 374 -12.15 6.64 4.16
CA VAL A 374 -12.88 5.60 3.43
C VAL A 374 -12.38 5.55 1.99
N LEU A 375 -11.82 4.41 1.60
CA LEU A 375 -11.37 4.12 0.24
C LEU A 375 -12.48 3.30 -0.44
N PRO A 376 -13.24 3.91 -1.38
CA PRO A 376 -14.44 3.29 -1.94
C PRO A 376 -14.11 2.09 -2.82
N TYR A 377 -15.14 1.29 -3.14
CA TYR A 377 -15.00 0.21 -4.10
C TYR A 377 -14.87 0.80 -5.51
N ASP A 378 -13.83 0.36 -6.22
CA ASP A 378 -13.52 0.78 -7.57
C ASP A 378 -13.28 -0.46 -8.44
N ALA A 379 -13.90 -0.51 -9.62
CA ALA A 379 -13.81 -1.67 -10.51
C ALA A 379 -12.39 -1.88 -11.04
N HIS A 380 -11.70 -0.82 -11.45
CA HIS A 380 -10.32 -0.89 -11.95
C HIS A 380 -9.35 -1.34 -10.84
N LEU A 381 -9.58 -0.89 -9.60
CA LEU A 381 -8.83 -1.41 -8.46
C LEU A 381 -9.16 -2.89 -8.16
N ALA A 382 -10.39 -3.34 -8.39
CA ALA A 382 -10.80 -4.73 -8.14
C ALA A 382 -10.26 -5.74 -9.17
N GLU A 383 -9.87 -5.31 -10.37
CA GLU A 383 -9.33 -6.19 -11.44
C GLU A 383 -7.98 -6.85 -11.10
N GLY A 384 -7.22 -6.31 -10.14
CA GLY A 384 -5.92 -6.86 -9.72
C GLY A 384 -4.74 -6.59 -10.67
N GLY A 385 -4.96 -6.02 -11.86
CA GLY A 385 -3.92 -5.65 -12.84
C GLY A 385 -3.16 -4.35 -12.54
N GLU A 386 -2.58 -3.73 -13.57
CA GLU A 386 -1.89 -2.43 -13.47
C GLU A 386 -2.89 -1.29 -13.14
N ILE A 387 -2.54 -0.40 -12.22
CA ILE A 387 -3.40 0.72 -11.80
C ILE A 387 -3.11 1.96 -12.67
N ASP A 388 -4.16 2.48 -13.31
CA ASP A 388 -4.14 3.74 -14.06
C ASP A 388 -5.13 4.72 -13.42
N LEU A 389 -4.64 5.85 -12.90
CA LEU A 389 -5.47 6.85 -12.24
C LEU A 389 -6.54 7.47 -13.15
N ARG A 390 -6.40 7.33 -14.48
CA ARG A 390 -7.34 7.85 -15.48
C ARG A 390 -8.58 6.95 -15.64
N LEU A 391 -8.54 5.72 -15.14
CA LEU A 391 -9.62 4.73 -15.19
C LEU A 391 -10.40 4.61 -13.87
N LEU A 392 -9.90 5.24 -12.80
CA LEU A 392 -10.56 5.27 -11.49
C LEU A 392 -11.83 6.13 -11.51
N GLU A 393 -12.80 5.72 -10.71
CA GLU A 393 -13.99 6.52 -10.46
C GLU A 393 -13.66 7.80 -9.67
N LYS A 394 -14.47 8.84 -9.89
CA LYS A 394 -14.18 10.18 -9.33
C LYS A 394 -14.18 10.22 -7.80
N GLU A 395 -14.96 9.34 -7.17
CA GLU A 395 -15.01 9.16 -5.72
C GLU A 395 -13.72 8.50 -5.20
N THR A 396 -13.18 7.53 -5.94
CA THR A 396 -11.88 6.88 -5.67
C THR A 396 -10.74 7.88 -5.78
N VAL A 397 -10.67 8.65 -6.87
CA VAL A 397 -9.65 9.71 -7.06
C VAL A 397 -9.74 10.75 -5.94
N LEU A 398 -10.95 11.15 -5.55
CA LEU A 398 -11.20 12.07 -4.45
C LEU A 398 -10.69 11.53 -3.11
N ALA A 399 -11.00 10.27 -2.78
CA ALA A 399 -10.56 9.63 -1.55
C ALA A 399 -9.02 9.52 -1.45
N PHE A 400 -8.35 9.16 -2.56
CA PHE A 400 -6.88 9.12 -2.58
C PHE A 400 -6.25 10.53 -2.58
N GLU A 401 -6.87 11.55 -3.20
CA GLU A 401 -6.47 12.95 -3.00
C GLU A 401 -6.59 13.37 -1.53
N GLU A 402 -7.64 12.95 -0.82
CA GLU A 402 -7.88 13.32 0.58
C GLU A 402 -6.92 12.60 1.55
N LEU A 403 -6.66 11.31 1.34
CA LEU A 403 -5.61 10.57 2.04
C LEU A 403 -4.23 11.21 1.83
N ALA A 404 -3.88 11.54 0.58
CA ALA A 404 -2.62 12.22 0.27
C ALA A 404 -2.54 13.62 0.90
N ALA A 405 -3.65 14.37 0.90
CA ALA A 405 -3.73 15.70 1.47
C ALA A 405 -3.66 15.72 3.01
N TRP A 406 -4.13 14.68 3.72
CA TRP A 406 -3.93 14.55 5.16
C TRP A 406 -2.50 14.16 5.52
N LEU A 407 -1.89 13.20 4.80
CA LEU A 407 -0.48 12.84 4.98
C LEU A 407 0.45 14.04 4.75
N ALA A 408 0.11 14.91 3.79
CA ALA A 408 0.90 16.09 3.44
C ALA A 408 0.89 17.23 4.48
N ASP A 409 -0.08 17.27 5.39
CA ASP A 409 -0.05 18.21 6.53
C ASP A 409 1.07 17.82 7.52
N GLY A 410 1.37 16.52 7.64
CA GLY A 410 2.46 15.99 8.44
C GLY A 410 3.87 16.23 7.88
N PHE A 411 3.98 16.77 6.65
CA PHE A 411 5.26 17.10 6.02
C PHE A 411 6.02 18.22 6.76
N PRO A 412 7.35 18.13 6.92
CA PRO A 412 8.16 19.17 7.53
C PRO A 412 8.08 20.48 6.73
N GLY A 413 7.71 21.57 7.41
CA GLY A 413 7.60 22.90 6.80
C GLY A 413 8.94 23.63 6.69
N TYR A 414 9.02 24.60 5.78
CA TYR A 414 10.20 25.46 5.60
C TYR A 414 10.40 26.48 6.75
N LEU A 415 9.40 26.67 7.61
CA LEU A 415 9.41 27.62 8.72
C LEU A 415 8.77 27.00 9.97
N SER A 416 9.60 26.46 10.86
CA SER A 416 9.22 26.10 12.24
C SER A 416 10.43 26.17 13.20
N SER A 417 11.41 27.01 12.89
CA SER A 417 12.60 27.24 13.72
C SER A 417 12.77 28.75 13.96
N GLY A 418 12.26 29.24 15.09
CA GLY A 418 12.59 30.61 15.57
C GLY A 418 11.46 31.65 15.56
N ALA A 419 10.19 31.27 15.61
CA ALA A 419 9.08 32.16 16.00
C ALA A 419 7.96 31.37 16.71
N ASP A 420 7.02 32.10 17.32
CA ASP A 420 5.76 31.62 17.93
C ASP A 420 5.84 30.81 19.23
N ASN A 421 6.47 31.40 20.25
CA ASN A 421 6.13 31.13 21.66
C ASN A 421 4.86 31.91 22.09
N HIS A 422 3.77 31.78 21.33
CA HIS A 422 2.42 32.16 21.74
C HIS A 422 1.46 31.07 21.31
N GLY A 423 0.77 30.48 22.28
CA GLY A 423 0.01 29.25 22.06
C GLY A 423 -1.34 29.49 21.41
N ASP A 424 -1.47 29.10 20.15
CA ASP A 424 -2.73 28.53 19.65
C ASP A 424 -2.56 27.01 19.48
N ARG A 425 -3.59 26.25 19.86
CA ARG A 425 -3.58 24.79 19.79
C ARG A 425 -4.28 24.36 18.51
N GLY A 426 -3.53 24.37 17.41
CA GLY A 426 -3.90 23.76 16.13
C GLY A 426 -3.99 22.23 16.20
N GLY A 427 -4.89 21.72 17.04
CA GLY A 427 -5.32 20.33 17.02
C GLY A 427 -6.21 20.06 15.82
N TRP A 428 -6.09 18.86 15.25
CA TRP A 428 -6.93 18.38 14.16
C TRP A 428 -8.42 18.51 14.53
N ARG A 429 -9.23 18.90 13.55
CA ARG A 429 -10.68 19.15 13.62
C ARG A 429 -11.39 18.43 12.49
#